data_AF-A0A5P1D588-F1
#
_entry.id   AF-A0A5P1D588-F1
#
_cell.length_a   1.000
_cell.length_b   1.000
_cell.length_c   1.000
_cell.angle_alpha   90.00
_cell.angle_beta   90.00
_cell.angle_gamma   90.00
#
_symmetry.space_group_name_H-M   'P 1'
#
loop_
_entity.id
_entity.type
_entity.pdbx_description
1 polymer ?
#
loop_
_entity_poly.entity_id
_entity_poly.type
_entity_poly.pdbx_seq_one_letter_code
_entity_poly.pdbx_strand_id
1 'polypeptide(L)' 'MRLLKTLFMSHAPRRHFALLDAHGHCLAFKQCSLPPVGEGWVEVTEIHLGWMHRPLPASARVSPQVFRARHRQALVS' A
#
# COMPACT_ATOMS: atom_id res chain seq x y z
N MET A 1 5.71 22.88 -27.51
CA MET A 1 5.76 23.29 -26.08
C MET A 1 4.88 22.37 -25.23
N ARG A 2 5.43 21.27 -24.67
CA ARG A 2 4.68 20.37 -23.77
C ARG A 2 5.63 19.73 -22.74
N LEU A 3 6.24 20.54 -21.88
CA LEU A 3 7.19 20.06 -20.85
C LEU A 3 6.79 20.46 -19.42
N LEU A 4 5.61 21.04 -19.20
CA LEU A 4 5.24 21.61 -17.89
C LEU A 4 4.11 20.86 -17.16
N LYS A 5 3.56 19.77 -17.74
CA LYS A 5 2.42 19.06 -17.14
C LYS A 5 2.77 18.03 -16.05
N THR A 6 4.06 17.72 -15.85
CA THR A 6 4.51 16.77 -14.81
C THR A 6 4.69 17.38 -13.43
N LEU A 7 4.71 18.72 -13.31
CA LEU A 7 4.93 19.42 -12.04
C LEU A 7 3.69 19.47 -11.13
N PHE A 8 2.50 19.22 -11.71
CA PHE A 8 1.21 19.23 -10.98
C PHE A 8 0.57 17.83 -10.92
N MET A 9 1.35 16.76 -11.17
CA MET A 9 0.87 15.41 -10.89
C MET A 9 0.80 15.27 -9.37
N SER A 10 -0.40 15.42 -8.80
CA SER A 10 -0.72 15.13 -7.41
C SER A 10 -0.10 13.78 -7.07
N HIS A 11 1.03 13.81 -6.36
CA HIS A 11 1.83 12.62 -6.11
C HIS A 11 0.97 11.69 -5.24
N ALA A 12 0.37 10.68 -5.85
CA ALA A 12 -0.49 9.74 -5.14
C ALA A 12 0.22 9.28 -3.86
N PRO A 13 -0.47 9.31 -2.70
CA PRO A 13 0.17 9.04 -1.43
C PRO A 13 0.86 7.68 -1.50
N ARG A 14 2.14 7.64 -1.11
CA ARG A 14 2.91 6.39 -1.11
C ARG A 14 2.28 5.45 -0.09
N ARG A 15 1.82 4.28 -0.54
CA ARG A 15 1.24 3.23 0.30
C ARG A 15 2.29 2.19 0.62
N HIS A 16 2.09 1.48 1.71
CA HIS A 16 2.96 0.39 2.13
C HIS A 16 2.25 -0.94 1.90
N PHE A 17 2.98 -1.90 1.36
CA PHE A 17 2.50 -3.24 1.08
C PHE A 17 3.44 -4.26 1.69
N ALA A 18 2.87 -5.33 2.22
CA ALA A 18 3.59 -6.51 2.68
C ALA A 18 3.18 -7.71 1.80
N LEU A 19 4.16 -8.49 1.37
CA LEU A 19 3.92 -9.77 0.68
C LEU A 19 3.78 -10.85 1.73
N LEU A 20 2.66 -11.57 1.72
CA LEU A 20 2.43 -12.69 2.62
C LEU A 20 2.58 -14.03 1.88
N ASP A 21 3.08 -15.04 2.59
CA ASP A 21 2.99 -16.43 2.15
C ASP A 21 1.58 -17.00 2.37
N ALA A 22 1.36 -18.26 1.97
CA ALA A 22 0.09 -18.96 2.16
C ALA A 22 -0.30 -19.15 3.64
N HIS A 23 0.65 -19.04 4.57
CA HIS A 23 0.45 -19.15 6.01
C HIS A 23 0.23 -17.78 6.67
N GLY A 24 0.34 -16.69 5.92
CA GLY A 24 0.19 -15.31 6.41
C GLY A 24 1.46 -14.69 6.98
N HIS A 25 2.64 -15.28 6.76
CA HIS A 25 3.92 -14.72 7.16
C HIS A 25 4.42 -13.66 6.18
N CYS A 26 4.98 -12.57 6.70
CA CYS A 26 5.55 -11.53 5.85
C CYS A 26 6.88 -11.98 5.22
N LEU A 27 6.96 -11.93 3.89
CA LEU A 27 8.15 -12.28 3.11
C LEU A 27 8.89 -11.04 2.59
N ALA A 28 8.15 -9.98 2.26
CA ALA A 28 8.74 -8.78 1.66
C ALA A 28 7.88 -7.54 1.91
N PHE A 29 8.48 -6.38 1.71
CA PHE A 29 7.81 -5.09 1.78
C PHE A 29 8.00 -4.31 0.49
N LYS A 30 7.00 -3.50 0.13
CA LYS A 30 7.07 -2.58 -1.01
C LYS A 30 6.34 -1.30 -0.69
N GLN A 31 6.94 -0.17 -1.05
CA GLN A 31 6.29 1.13 -0.98
C GLN A 31 5.99 1.62 -2.39
N CYS A 32 4.71 1.75 -2.74
CA CYS A 32 4.27 2.24 -4.05
C CYS A 32 2.89 2.89 -3.95
N SER A 33 2.54 3.70 -4.94
CA SER A 33 1.23 4.38 -5.00
C SER A 33 0.11 3.46 -5.48
N LEU A 34 0.45 2.48 -6.32
CA LEU A 34 -0.46 1.50 -6.89
C LEU A 34 -0.30 0.14 -6.21
N PRO A 35 -1.36 -0.69 -6.16
CA PRO A 35 -1.24 -2.07 -5.72
C PRO A 35 -0.16 -2.80 -6.53
N PRO A 36 0.76 -3.53 -5.88
CA PRO A 36 1.74 -4.35 -6.59
C PRO A 36 1.03 -5.43 -7.41
N VAL A 37 1.60 -5.76 -8.57
CA VAL A 37 1.15 -6.91 -9.37
C VAL A 37 1.60 -8.20 -8.69
N GLY A 38 0.69 -9.17 -8.61
CA GLY A 38 0.93 -10.48 -7.99
C GLY A 38 0.00 -10.74 -6.80
N GLU A 39 -0.13 -12.00 -6.44
CA GLU A 39 -0.93 -12.43 -5.29
C GLU A 39 -0.18 -12.26 -3.97
N GLY A 40 -0.91 -12.27 -2.85
CA GLY A 40 -0.34 -12.22 -1.50
C GLY A 40 0.09 -10.82 -1.02
N TRP A 41 0.02 -9.79 -1.87
CA TRP A 41 0.26 -8.41 -1.45
C TRP A 41 -0.93 -7.87 -0.65
N VAL A 42 -0.66 -7.42 0.57
CA VAL A 42 -1.63 -6.75 1.43
C VAL A 42 -1.16 -5.33 1.75
N GLU A 43 -2.09 -4.38 1.74
CA GLU A 43 -1.79 -3.01 2.15
C GLU A 43 -1.65 -2.96 3.68
N VAL A 44 -0.58 -2.34 4.15
CA VAL A 44 -0.24 -2.17 5.56
C VAL A 44 -0.12 -0.70 5.91
N THR A 45 -0.33 -0.38 7.18
CA THR A 45 -0.25 1.01 7.66
C THR A 45 1.19 1.55 7.64
N GLU A 46 2.17 0.66 7.83
CA GLU A 46 3.60 0.98 7.90
C GLU A 46 4.46 -0.24 7.49
N ILE A 47 5.75 -0.01 7.25
CA ILE A 47 6.73 -1.09 7.06
C ILE A 47 7.43 -1.33 8.39
N HIS A 48 7.31 -2.55 8.91
CA HIS A 48 7.95 -2.94 10.17
C HIS A 48 8.74 -4.24 10.00
N LEU A 49 10.07 -4.16 10.05
CA LEU A 49 10.98 -5.29 9.84
C LEU A 49 10.75 -6.45 10.81
N GLY A 50 10.27 -6.18 12.02
CA GLY A 50 9.95 -7.23 12.99
C GLY A 50 8.79 -8.15 12.58
N TRP A 51 8.05 -7.84 11.51
CA TRP A 51 7.07 -8.76 10.94
C TRP A 51 7.67 -9.76 9.96
N MET A 52 8.93 -9.57 9.53
CA MET A 52 9.58 -10.47 8.58
C MET A 52 9.61 -11.90 9.12
N HIS A 53 9.18 -12.86 8.28
CA HIS A 53 9.01 -14.27 8.62
C HIS A 53 8.09 -14.53 9.82
N ARG A 54 7.24 -13.57 10.18
CA ARG A 54 6.25 -13.67 11.27
C ARG A 54 4.85 -13.41 10.73
N PRO A 55 3.80 -13.91 11.41
CA PRO A 55 2.43 -13.67 10.99
C PRO A 55 2.12 -12.17 11.08
N LEU A 56 1.55 -11.62 10.00
CA LEU A 56 1.20 -10.20 9.97
C LEU A 56 -0.02 -9.94 10.90
N PRO A 57 0.12 -9.09 11.93
CA PRO A 57 -0.98 -8.80 12.84
C PRO A 57 -2.14 -8.13 12.12
N ALA A 58 -3.37 -8.43 12.52
CA ALA A 58 -4.58 -7.89 11.88
C ALA A 58 -4.65 -6.36 11.96
N SER A 59 -4.12 -5.77 13.03
CA SER A 59 -4.05 -4.31 13.23
C SER A 59 -3.11 -3.60 12.25
N ALA A 60 -2.11 -4.30 11.69
CA ALA A 60 -1.20 -3.73 10.70
C ALA A 60 -1.82 -3.64 9.30
N ARG A 61 -2.89 -4.41 9.04
CA ARG A 61 -3.58 -4.43 7.74
C ARG A 61 -4.48 -3.21 7.63
N VAL A 62 -4.41 -2.52 6.49
CA VAL A 62 -5.36 -1.43 6.21
C VAL A 62 -6.74 -2.05 5.94
N SER A 63 -7.71 -1.74 6.80
CA SER A 63 -9.09 -2.19 6.61
C SER A 63 -9.64 -1.70 5.26
N PRO A 64 -10.44 -2.50 4.53
CA PRO A 64 -11.08 -2.10 3.27
C PRO A 64 -11.91 -0.80 3.38
N GLN A 65 -12.38 -0.48 4.58
CA GLN A 65 -13.13 0.73 4.88
C GLN A 65 -12.26 1.98 4.75
N VAL A 66 -11.01 1.93 5.21
CA VAL A 66 -10.02 3.00 5.07
C VAL A 66 -9.61 3.15 3.61
N PHE A 67 -9.50 2.05 2.87
CA PHE A 67 -9.25 2.06 1.43
C PHE A 67 -10.34 2.83 0.66
N ARG A 68 -11.62 2.56 0.94
CA ARG A 68 -12.75 3.28 0.30
C ARG A 68 -12.83 4.75 0.72
N ALA A 69 -12.57 5.07 1.99
CA ALA A 69 -12.57 6.45 2.47
C ALA A 69 -11.48 7.29 1.76
N ARG A 70 -10.27 6.75 1.63
CA ARG A 70 -9.15 7.41 0.93
C ARG A 70 -9.36 7.50 -0.57
N HIS A 71 -9.91 6.46 -1.20
CA HIS A 71 -10.25 6.50 -2.64
C HIS A 71 -11.33 7.54 -2.94
N ARG A 72 -12.32 7.69 -2.05
CA ARG A 72 -13.32 8.77 -2.17
C ARG A 72 -12.68 10.14 -2.07
N GLN A 73 -11.78 10.37 -1.12
CA GLN A 73 -11.09 11.67 -0.98
C GLN A 73 -10.25 12.04 -2.21
N ALA A 74 -9.65 11.06 -2.90
CA ALA A 74 -8.89 11.29 -4.13
C ALA A 74 -9.75 11.66 -5.35
N LEU A 75 -11.07 11.45 -5.30
CA LEU A 75 -12.01 11.75 -6.39
C LEU A 75 -12.74 13.09 -6.21
N VAL A 76 -12.54 13.81 -5.09
CA VAL A 76 -13.23 15.09 -4.78
C VAL A 76 -12.33 16.31 -4.95
N SER A 77 -11.18 16.19 -5.64
CA SER A 77 -10.25 17.31 -5.91
C SER A 77 -10.19 17.68 -7.37
#